data_AF-A0A846D188-F1
#
_entry.id   AF-A0A846D188-F1
#
_cell.length_a   1.000
_cell.length_b   1.000
_cell.length_c   1.000
_cell.angle_alpha   90.00
_cell.angle_beta   90.00
_cell.angle_gamma   90.00
#
_symmetry.space_group_name_H-M   'P 1'
#
loop_
_entity.id
_entity.type
_entity.pdbx_description
1 polymer ?
#
loop_
_entity_poly.entity_id
_entity_poly.type
_entity_poly.pdbx_seq_one_letter_code
_entity_poly.pdbx_strand_id
1 'polypeptide(L)'
;MDKQQFQEYGNFLMSILRAVETDHRPQSVYPLLQKNLDKLDKNLEQILQSWARETLPQLQPKLAEDVARVILEFGILIQQFTLGDIASNLEIAIASYQVIDIVFTLEAFPQDWAMIQTNLGGAYCERIKGKRADNIEQAIAHCINALKIFTKSAFPQHWAMTQNNLGNAYVDRIKGDRADNIEEAISAYKDALKIRTKSAFPKQWARTQSNLGNAYFNRIKGDRADNLEQASLHLNNALKVYEKMNLFERYKIQTIIGNVHSIKNKLYQKLYQSDHHKLDNLKKAICAYKNALEICTKSTCPQHWAGIQQNLGNTYRNGIEGERADNIEQAIAHYENALQIYTKFAFPQ
;
A
#
# COMPACT_ATOMS: atom_id res chain seq x y z
N MET A 1 -7.27 -32.12 -9.86
CA MET A 1 -5.80 -32.21 -10.00
C MET A 1 -5.44 -33.69 -9.98
N ASP A 2 -4.73 -34.17 -10.99
CA ASP A 2 -4.25 -35.56 -11.00
C ASP A 2 -3.01 -35.75 -10.10
N LYS A 3 -2.58 -37.00 -9.95
CA LYS A 3 -1.45 -37.36 -9.06
C LYS A 3 -0.14 -36.72 -9.50
N GLN A 4 0.09 -36.56 -10.81
CA GLN A 4 1.31 -35.97 -11.34
C GLN A 4 1.36 -34.48 -11.03
N GLN A 5 0.26 -33.77 -11.29
CA GLN A 5 0.15 -32.35 -11.02
C GLN A 5 0.29 -32.04 -9.51
N PHE A 6 -0.30 -32.87 -8.63
CA PHE A 6 -0.09 -32.74 -7.19
C PHE A 6 1.39 -32.86 -6.80
N GLN A 7 2.10 -33.84 -7.37
CA GLN A 7 3.52 -34.06 -7.10
C GLN A 7 4.40 -32.91 -7.63
N GLU A 8 4.07 -32.35 -8.80
CA GLU A 8 4.79 -31.22 -9.39
C GLU A 8 4.69 -29.96 -8.53
N TYR A 9 3.50 -29.63 -8.03
CA TYR A 9 3.30 -28.50 -7.13
C TYR A 9 3.95 -28.74 -5.75
N GLY A 10 3.87 -29.97 -5.22
CA GLY A 10 4.57 -30.33 -3.98
C GLY A 10 6.08 -30.14 -4.08
N ASN A 11 6.69 -30.59 -5.18
CA ASN A 11 8.12 -30.38 -5.45
C ASN A 11 8.47 -28.90 -5.59
N PHE A 12 7.58 -28.12 -6.22
CA PHE A 12 7.76 -26.68 -6.36
C PHE A 12 7.70 -25.97 -5.00
N LEU A 13 6.72 -26.29 -4.16
CA LEU A 13 6.61 -25.78 -2.79
C LEU A 13 7.88 -26.09 -1.99
N MET A 14 8.37 -27.33 -2.02
CA MET A 14 9.61 -27.69 -1.31
C MET A 14 10.84 -26.92 -1.81
N SER A 15 10.92 -26.67 -3.12
CA SER A 15 12.01 -25.89 -3.70
C SER A 15 11.98 -24.44 -3.21
N ILE A 16 10.79 -23.85 -3.07
CA ILE A 16 10.61 -22.51 -2.50
C ILE A 16 11.04 -22.50 -1.02
N LEU A 17 10.50 -23.40 -0.20
CA LEU A 17 10.78 -23.41 1.25
C LEU A 17 12.28 -23.60 1.53
N ARG A 18 12.97 -24.46 0.78
CA ARG A 18 14.44 -24.62 0.89
C ARG A 18 15.19 -23.35 0.50
N ALA A 19 14.74 -22.65 -0.55
CA ALA A 19 15.37 -21.40 -0.98
C ALA A 19 15.19 -20.27 0.05
N VAL A 20 14.03 -20.25 0.72
CA VAL A 20 13.76 -19.34 1.84
C VAL A 20 14.67 -19.69 3.02
N GLU A 21 14.72 -20.96 3.43
CA GLU A 21 15.56 -21.45 4.53
C GLU A 21 17.06 -21.14 4.33
N THR A 22 17.55 -21.07 3.09
CA THR A 22 18.98 -20.89 2.81
C THR A 22 19.45 -19.43 2.89
N ASP A 23 18.63 -18.45 2.46
CA ASP A 23 19.07 -17.05 2.30
C ASP A 23 18.07 -16.03 2.87
N HIS A 24 16.81 -16.42 3.14
CA HIS A 24 15.74 -15.57 3.69
C HIS A 24 15.47 -14.28 2.89
N ARG A 25 15.99 -14.18 1.66
CA ARG A 25 16.06 -12.94 0.87
C ARG A 25 15.36 -13.07 -0.48
N PRO A 26 14.82 -11.96 -1.03
CA PRO A 26 14.20 -11.96 -2.36
C PRO A 26 15.09 -12.55 -3.46
N GLN A 27 16.41 -12.38 -3.39
CA GLN A 27 17.36 -12.80 -4.42
C GLN A 27 17.37 -14.32 -4.65
N SER A 28 17.14 -15.14 -3.62
CA SER A 28 17.09 -16.59 -3.76
C SER A 28 15.71 -17.09 -4.22
N VAL A 29 14.63 -16.41 -3.82
CA VAL A 29 13.26 -16.87 -4.01
C VAL A 29 12.63 -16.33 -5.29
N TYR A 30 12.81 -15.03 -5.59
CA TYR A 30 12.11 -14.37 -6.71
C TYR A 30 12.43 -14.98 -8.08
N PRO A 31 13.68 -15.41 -8.39
CA PRO A 31 13.95 -16.11 -9.64
C PRO A 31 13.18 -17.42 -9.80
N LEU A 32 12.93 -18.14 -8.69
CA LEU A 32 12.14 -19.38 -8.72
C LEU A 32 10.65 -19.09 -8.98
N LEU A 33 10.10 -18.09 -8.30
CA LEU A 33 8.72 -17.63 -8.51
C LEU A 33 8.51 -17.14 -9.95
N GLN A 34 9.43 -16.31 -10.46
CA GLN A 34 9.37 -15.75 -11.81
C GLN A 34 9.41 -16.81 -12.91
N LYS A 35 10.11 -17.93 -12.69
CA LYS A 35 10.15 -19.05 -13.65
C LYS A 35 8.89 -19.92 -13.63
N ASN A 36 8.06 -19.80 -12.61
CA ASN A 36 6.89 -20.67 -12.37
C ASN A 36 5.63 -19.84 -12.08
N LEU A 37 5.44 -18.72 -12.80
CA LEU A 37 4.27 -17.84 -12.60
C LEU A 37 2.94 -18.57 -12.82
N ASP A 38 2.93 -19.59 -13.67
CA ASP A 38 1.81 -20.49 -13.94
C ASP A 38 1.37 -21.32 -12.73
N LYS A 39 2.28 -21.50 -11.74
CA LYS A 39 2.02 -22.24 -10.50
C LYS A 39 1.68 -21.34 -9.31
N LEU A 40 1.69 -20.01 -9.48
CA LEU A 40 1.31 -19.07 -8.43
C LEU A 40 -0.22 -18.87 -8.44
N ASP A 41 -0.93 -19.93 -8.11
CA ASP A 41 -2.37 -20.02 -8.22
C ASP A 41 -3.02 -20.67 -6.98
N LYS A 42 -4.31 -20.97 -7.07
CA LYS A 42 -5.08 -21.62 -6.01
C LYS A 42 -4.58 -23.03 -5.66
N ASN A 43 -3.94 -23.75 -6.59
CA ASN A 43 -3.44 -25.10 -6.32
C ASN A 43 -2.23 -25.04 -5.38
N LEU A 44 -1.33 -24.07 -5.57
CA LEU A 44 -0.21 -23.88 -4.65
C LEU A 44 -0.69 -23.48 -3.24
N GLU A 45 -1.68 -22.59 -3.16
CA GLU A 45 -2.34 -22.22 -1.90
C GLU A 45 -2.86 -23.48 -1.17
N GLN A 46 -3.63 -24.33 -1.87
CA GLN A 46 -4.20 -25.55 -1.31
C GLN A 46 -3.14 -26.57 -0.88
N ILE A 47 -2.09 -26.74 -1.69
CA ILE A 47 -1.02 -27.69 -1.38
C ILE A 47 -0.21 -27.22 -0.17
N LEU A 48 0.10 -25.93 -0.08
CA LEU A 48 0.73 -25.36 1.11
C LEU A 48 -0.12 -25.63 2.36
N GLN A 49 -1.42 -25.36 2.29
CA GLN A 49 -2.34 -25.59 3.41
C GLN A 49 -2.40 -27.05 3.85
N SER A 50 -2.62 -27.97 2.90
CA SER A 50 -2.71 -29.40 3.19
C SER A 50 -1.38 -29.93 3.73
N TRP A 51 -0.27 -29.61 3.07
CA TRP A 51 1.05 -30.06 3.50
C TRP A 51 1.40 -29.56 4.90
N ALA A 52 1.16 -28.28 5.20
CA ALA A 52 1.46 -27.71 6.52
C ALA A 52 0.59 -28.34 7.62
N ARG A 53 -0.70 -28.55 7.37
CA ARG A 53 -1.63 -29.18 8.33
C ARG A 53 -1.29 -30.64 8.62
N GLU A 54 -0.82 -31.37 7.63
CA GLU A 54 -0.40 -32.76 7.81
C GLU A 54 0.98 -32.86 8.47
N THR A 55 1.93 -32.01 8.06
CA THR A 55 3.34 -32.16 8.44
C THR A 55 3.66 -31.55 9.80
N LEU A 56 3.27 -30.28 10.05
CA LEU A 56 3.70 -29.55 11.25
C LEU A 56 3.34 -30.26 12.56
N PRO A 57 2.13 -30.86 12.73
CA PRO A 57 1.80 -31.58 13.96
C PRO A 57 2.59 -32.86 14.19
N GLN A 58 3.22 -33.43 13.14
CA GLN A 58 4.00 -34.67 13.22
C GLN A 58 5.48 -34.41 13.53
N LEU A 59 5.95 -33.17 13.39
CA LEU A 59 7.34 -32.80 13.65
C LEU A 59 7.61 -32.67 15.15
N GLN A 60 8.88 -32.85 15.53
CA GLN A 60 9.31 -32.43 16.86
C GLN A 60 9.07 -30.93 17.04
N PRO A 61 8.68 -30.45 18.25
CA PRO A 61 8.26 -29.06 18.46
C PRO A 61 9.25 -28.03 17.90
N LYS A 62 10.54 -28.23 18.18
CA LYS A 62 11.58 -27.31 17.72
C LYS A 62 11.70 -27.23 16.19
N LEU A 63 11.57 -28.37 15.52
CA LEU A 63 11.59 -28.43 14.06
C LEU A 63 10.30 -27.85 13.45
N ALA A 64 9.16 -28.06 14.10
CA ALA A 64 7.89 -27.44 13.69
C ALA A 64 7.98 -25.91 13.74
N GLU A 65 8.58 -25.35 14.79
CA GLU A 65 8.87 -23.90 14.89
C GLU A 65 9.74 -23.40 13.73
N ASP A 66 10.85 -24.09 13.45
CA ASP A 66 11.78 -23.65 12.41
C ASP A 66 11.13 -23.70 11.02
N VAL A 67 10.38 -24.76 10.71
CA VAL A 67 9.59 -24.85 9.47
C VAL A 67 8.51 -23.77 9.40
N ALA A 68 7.82 -23.49 10.51
CA ALA A 68 6.80 -22.44 10.56
C ALA A 68 7.39 -21.04 10.30
N ARG A 69 8.62 -20.76 10.77
CA ARG A 69 9.32 -19.50 10.44
C ARG A 69 9.65 -19.39 8.95
N VAL A 70 10.08 -20.48 8.32
CA VAL A 70 10.32 -20.51 6.87
C VAL A 70 9.03 -20.22 6.09
N ILE A 71 7.90 -20.79 6.51
CA ILE A 71 6.59 -20.50 5.88
C ILE A 71 6.19 -19.03 6.10
N LEU A 72 6.40 -18.48 7.30
CA LEU A 72 6.15 -17.06 7.59
C LEU A 72 6.93 -16.14 6.65
N GLU A 73 8.23 -16.39 6.47
CA GLU A 73 9.09 -15.63 5.58
C GLU A 73 8.70 -15.78 4.11
N PHE A 74 8.31 -16.99 3.68
CA PHE A 74 7.74 -17.20 2.36
C PHE A 74 6.50 -16.32 2.16
N GLY A 75 5.59 -16.29 3.14
CA GLY A 75 4.41 -15.42 3.13
C GLY A 75 4.76 -13.93 2.93
N ILE A 76 5.79 -13.44 3.62
CA ILE A 76 6.26 -12.06 3.49
C ILE A 76 6.80 -11.78 2.08
N LEU A 77 7.57 -12.72 1.53
CA LEU A 77 8.19 -12.58 0.21
C LEU A 77 7.14 -12.63 -0.91
N ILE A 78 6.22 -13.59 -0.87
CA ILE A 78 5.19 -13.73 -1.92
C ILE A 78 4.18 -12.58 -1.88
N GLN A 79 3.89 -12.02 -0.70
CA GLN A 79 3.09 -10.79 -0.60
C GLN A 79 3.73 -9.60 -1.32
N GLN A 80 5.06 -9.49 -1.29
CA GLN A 80 5.80 -8.40 -1.93
C GLN A 80 6.13 -8.66 -3.41
N PHE A 81 5.85 -9.87 -3.91
CA PHE A 81 6.17 -10.27 -5.27
C PHE A 81 5.10 -9.77 -6.25
N THR A 82 5.49 -8.86 -7.15
CA THR A 82 4.55 -8.13 -8.02
C THR A 82 4.39 -8.72 -9.43
N LEU A 83 5.01 -9.87 -9.72
CA LEU A 83 4.88 -10.55 -11.01
C LEU A 83 3.83 -11.67 -10.93
N GLY A 84 3.20 -11.98 -12.06
CA GLY A 84 2.11 -12.96 -12.14
C GLY A 84 0.77 -12.39 -11.67
N ASP A 85 -0.14 -13.27 -11.25
CA ASP A 85 -1.42 -12.86 -10.68
C ASP A 85 -1.26 -12.41 -9.22
N ILE A 86 -1.18 -11.10 -9.01
CA ILE A 86 -1.03 -10.47 -7.69
C ILE A 86 -2.14 -10.91 -6.74
N ALA A 87 -3.36 -11.14 -7.25
CA ALA A 87 -4.46 -11.60 -6.40
C ALA A 87 -4.20 -13.00 -5.84
N SER A 88 -3.60 -13.91 -6.61
CA SER A 88 -3.24 -15.24 -6.13
C SER A 88 -2.00 -15.21 -5.24
N ASN A 89 -1.00 -14.36 -5.52
CA ASN A 89 0.13 -14.15 -4.61
C ASN A 89 -0.32 -13.72 -3.20
N LEU A 90 -1.32 -12.84 -3.11
CA LEU A 90 -1.91 -12.41 -1.83
C LEU A 90 -2.67 -13.54 -1.12
N GLU A 91 -3.42 -14.39 -1.83
CA GLU A 91 -4.06 -15.55 -1.18
C GLU A 91 -3.02 -16.56 -0.66
N ILE A 92 -1.94 -16.80 -1.41
CA ILE A 92 -0.84 -17.67 -0.97
C ILE A 92 -0.17 -17.08 0.28
N ALA A 93 0.07 -15.76 0.33
CA ALA A 93 0.61 -15.11 1.53
C ALA A 93 -0.30 -15.27 2.75
N ILE A 94 -1.61 -15.03 2.58
CA ILE A 94 -2.60 -15.20 3.64
C ILE A 94 -2.62 -16.65 4.11
N ALA A 95 -2.59 -17.62 3.19
CA ALA A 95 -2.50 -19.03 3.53
C ALA A 95 -1.24 -19.36 4.33
N SER A 96 -0.06 -18.85 3.91
CA SER A 96 1.20 -19.02 4.66
C SER A 96 1.09 -18.51 6.10
N TYR A 97 0.43 -17.37 6.32
CA TYR A 97 0.24 -16.81 7.66
C TYR A 97 -0.77 -17.61 8.49
N GLN A 98 -1.86 -18.10 7.88
CA GLN A 98 -2.90 -18.83 8.60
C GLN A 98 -2.47 -20.25 8.99
N VAL A 99 -1.65 -20.92 8.17
CA VAL A 99 -1.29 -22.33 8.42
C VAL A 99 -0.34 -22.50 9.59
N ILE A 100 0.45 -21.47 9.91
CA ILE A 100 1.43 -21.49 11.00
C ILE A 100 0.84 -21.15 12.37
N ASP A 101 -0.43 -20.71 12.43
CA ASP A 101 -1.16 -20.50 13.68
C ASP A 101 -1.30 -21.80 14.50
N ILE A 102 -1.12 -22.98 13.89
CA ILE A 102 -1.08 -24.27 14.61
C ILE A 102 0.19 -24.46 15.44
N VAL A 103 1.26 -23.72 15.14
CA VAL A 103 2.53 -23.73 15.88
C VAL A 103 2.64 -22.49 16.75
N PHE A 104 2.43 -21.30 16.16
CA PHE A 104 2.56 -20.03 16.85
C PHE A 104 1.21 -19.54 17.40
N THR A 105 0.76 -20.17 18.48
CA THR A 105 -0.48 -19.76 19.18
C THR A 105 -0.25 -18.56 20.10
N LEU A 106 -1.34 -17.87 20.48
CA LEU A 106 -1.30 -16.78 21.45
C LEU A 106 -0.72 -17.25 22.81
N GLU A 107 -1.04 -18.47 23.23
CA GLU A 107 -0.64 -19.01 24.54
C GLU A 107 0.82 -19.44 24.57
N ALA A 108 1.31 -20.07 23.49
CA ALA A 108 2.66 -20.61 23.45
C ALA A 108 3.70 -19.59 22.95
N PHE A 109 3.35 -18.81 21.92
CA PHE A 109 4.25 -17.87 21.24
C PHE A 109 3.56 -16.52 20.99
N PRO A 110 3.20 -15.77 22.05
CA PRO A 110 2.41 -14.54 21.93
C PRO A 110 3.03 -13.49 20.99
N GLN A 111 4.37 -13.41 20.93
CA GLN A 111 5.09 -12.47 20.09
C GLN A 111 5.03 -12.87 18.60
N ASP A 112 5.31 -14.13 18.27
CA ASP A 112 5.22 -14.66 16.91
C ASP A 112 3.77 -14.61 16.41
N TRP A 113 2.81 -14.99 17.26
CA TRP A 113 1.39 -14.85 16.98
C TRP A 113 1.00 -13.40 16.66
N ALA A 114 1.43 -12.42 17.47
CA ALA A 114 1.15 -11.01 17.19
C ALA A 114 1.82 -10.49 15.91
N MET A 115 2.97 -11.03 15.53
CA MET A 115 3.61 -10.76 14.24
C MET A 115 2.74 -11.26 13.08
N ILE A 116 2.25 -12.50 13.18
CA ILE A 116 1.35 -13.11 12.19
C ILE A 116 0.08 -12.28 12.05
N GLN A 117 -0.53 -11.87 13.17
CA GLN A 117 -1.67 -10.96 13.16
C GLN A 117 -1.35 -9.63 12.48
N THR A 118 -0.16 -9.05 12.69
CA THR A 118 0.24 -7.81 12.00
C THR A 118 0.37 -7.99 10.49
N ASN A 119 0.90 -9.12 10.04
CA ASN A 119 1.07 -9.46 8.63
C ASN A 119 -0.28 -9.76 7.95
N LEU A 120 -1.15 -10.53 8.61
CA LEU A 120 -2.54 -10.74 8.18
C LEU A 120 -3.29 -9.41 8.06
N GLY A 121 -3.11 -8.51 9.02
CA GLY A 121 -3.66 -7.15 8.96
C GLY A 121 -3.27 -6.41 7.68
N GLY A 122 -1.98 -6.45 7.32
CA GLY A 122 -1.49 -5.88 6.06
C GLY A 122 -2.04 -6.59 4.82
N ALA A 123 -2.01 -7.92 4.80
CA ALA A 123 -2.44 -8.72 3.65
C ALA A 123 -3.94 -8.58 3.37
N TYR A 124 -4.80 -8.60 4.39
CA TYR A 124 -6.23 -8.33 4.24
C TYR A 124 -6.51 -6.90 3.78
N CYS A 125 -5.70 -5.93 4.21
CA CYS A 125 -5.79 -4.55 3.72
C CYS A 125 -5.46 -4.45 2.22
N GLU A 126 -4.62 -5.33 1.68
CA GLU A 126 -4.23 -5.37 0.27
C GLU A 126 -5.05 -6.35 -0.57
N ARG A 127 -5.79 -7.26 0.09
CA ARG A 127 -6.51 -8.38 -0.54
C ARG A 127 -7.52 -7.93 -1.59
N ILE A 128 -7.34 -8.49 -2.79
CA ILE A 128 -8.14 -8.19 -4.00
C ILE A 128 -9.41 -9.05 -4.05
N LYS A 129 -9.32 -10.35 -3.70
CA LYS A 129 -10.46 -11.28 -3.74
C LYS A 129 -11.40 -11.08 -2.55
N GLY A 130 -12.68 -11.38 -2.77
CA GLY A 130 -13.73 -11.24 -1.75
C GLY A 130 -14.32 -9.83 -1.67
N LYS A 131 -15.20 -9.61 -0.68
CA LYS A 131 -15.83 -8.30 -0.47
C LYS A 131 -14.86 -7.36 0.21
N ARG A 132 -14.54 -6.22 -0.42
CA ARG A 132 -13.60 -5.22 0.11
C ARG A 132 -13.95 -4.79 1.54
N ALA A 133 -15.23 -4.54 1.83
CA ALA A 133 -15.66 -4.11 3.16
C ALA A 133 -15.34 -5.16 4.24
N ASP A 134 -15.50 -6.45 3.93
CA ASP A 134 -15.22 -7.51 4.90
C ASP A 134 -13.71 -7.75 5.06
N ASN A 135 -12.94 -7.66 3.97
CA ASN A 135 -11.48 -7.70 4.04
C ASN A 135 -10.92 -6.60 4.95
N ILE A 136 -11.43 -5.37 4.85
CA ILE A 136 -10.97 -4.28 5.72
C ILE A 136 -11.33 -4.50 7.19
N GLU A 137 -12.53 -5.01 7.50
CA GLU A 137 -12.85 -5.33 8.91
C GLU A 137 -11.94 -6.45 9.46
N GLN A 138 -11.57 -7.44 8.64
CA GLN A 138 -10.57 -8.46 9.03
C GLN A 138 -9.20 -7.83 9.27
N ALA A 139 -8.76 -6.91 8.40
CA ALA A 139 -7.50 -6.20 8.56
C ALA A 139 -7.43 -5.43 9.89
N ILE A 140 -8.52 -4.72 10.24
CA ILE A 140 -8.65 -3.98 11.50
C ILE A 140 -8.61 -4.96 12.69
N ALA A 141 -9.39 -6.04 12.64
CA ALA A 141 -9.44 -7.04 13.71
C ALA A 141 -8.06 -7.65 13.99
N HIS A 142 -7.33 -8.05 12.95
CA HIS A 142 -5.98 -8.57 13.04
C HIS A 142 -5.00 -7.54 13.64
N CYS A 143 -5.04 -6.29 13.19
CA CYS A 143 -4.20 -5.23 13.78
C CYS A 143 -4.52 -4.99 15.26
N ILE A 144 -5.80 -4.94 15.65
CA ILE A 144 -6.22 -4.78 17.05
C ILE A 144 -5.73 -5.96 17.90
N ASN A 145 -5.81 -7.18 17.39
CA ASN A 145 -5.30 -8.37 18.07
C ASN A 145 -3.79 -8.30 18.31
N ALA A 146 -3.01 -7.92 17.28
CA ALA A 146 -1.57 -7.72 17.43
C ALA A 146 -1.23 -6.64 18.48
N LEU A 147 -1.99 -5.54 18.54
CA LEU A 147 -1.79 -4.45 19.50
C LEU A 147 -2.08 -4.82 20.96
N LYS A 148 -2.74 -5.95 21.23
CA LYS A 148 -2.88 -6.49 22.60
C LYS A 148 -1.54 -6.97 23.17
N ILE A 149 -0.63 -7.42 22.31
CA ILE A 149 0.70 -7.92 22.68
C ILE A 149 1.76 -6.86 22.40
N PHE A 150 1.76 -6.31 21.18
CA PHE A 150 2.67 -5.25 20.80
C PHE A 150 2.20 -3.93 21.38
N THR A 151 2.76 -3.59 22.54
CA THR A 151 2.57 -2.27 23.16
C THR A 151 3.75 -1.35 22.84
N LYS A 152 3.53 -0.04 22.96
CA LYS A 152 4.58 0.96 22.73
C LYS A 152 5.83 0.76 23.62
N SER A 153 5.65 0.28 24.86
CA SER A 153 6.75 0.10 25.81
C SER A 153 7.52 -1.21 25.60
N ALA A 154 6.82 -2.32 25.35
CA ALA A 154 7.45 -3.63 25.22
C ALA A 154 8.01 -3.89 23.82
N PHE A 155 7.27 -3.51 22.76
CA PHE A 155 7.61 -3.79 21.37
C PHE A 155 7.42 -2.56 20.48
N PRO A 156 8.17 -1.46 20.73
CA PRO A 156 7.92 -0.17 20.09
C PRO A 156 7.92 -0.25 18.55
N GLN A 157 8.82 -1.02 17.96
CA GLN A 157 8.94 -1.14 16.50
C GLN A 157 7.76 -1.90 15.89
N HIS A 158 7.37 -3.04 16.48
CA HIS A 158 6.21 -3.81 16.01
C HIS A 158 4.92 -3.05 16.26
N TRP A 159 4.75 -2.42 17.43
CA TRP A 159 3.61 -1.54 17.71
C TRP A 159 3.47 -0.45 16.64
N ALA A 160 4.55 0.25 16.28
CA ALA A 160 4.51 1.28 15.24
C ALA A 160 4.21 0.72 13.84
N MET A 161 4.63 -0.51 13.55
CA MET A 161 4.26 -1.21 12.32
C MET A 161 2.78 -1.54 12.28
N THR A 162 2.25 -2.13 13.34
CA THR A 162 0.84 -2.47 13.46
C THR A 162 -0.04 -1.23 13.43
N GLN A 163 0.36 -0.14 14.11
CA GLN A 163 -0.35 1.15 14.05
C GLN A 163 -0.40 1.72 12.63
N ASN A 164 0.69 1.63 11.86
CA ASN A 164 0.68 2.05 10.47
C ASN A 164 -0.28 1.21 9.61
N ASN A 165 -0.33 -0.11 9.82
CA ASN A 165 -1.25 -0.99 9.10
C ASN A 165 -2.71 -0.73 9.50
N LEU A 166 -2.96 -0.49 10.78
CA LEU A 166 -4.27 -0.08 11.30
C LEU A 166 -4.73 1.23 10.67
N GLY A 167 -3.83 2.21 10.56
CA GLY A 167 -4.10 3.47 9.86
C GLY A 167 -4.48 3.26 8.40
N ASN A 168 -3.79 2.37 7.67
CA ASN A 168 -4.16 2.04 6.29
C ASN A 168 -5.56 1.44 6.21
N ALA A 169 -5.86 0.49 7.10
CA ALA A 169 -7.16 -0.17 7.12
C ALA A 169 -8.29 0.84 7.42
N TYR A 170 -8.09 1.79 8.33
CA TYR A 170 -9.07 2.85 8.59
C TYR A 170 -9.24 3.84 7.43
N VAL A 171 -8.16 4.21 6.72
CA VAL A 171 -8.26 5.03 5.49
C VAL A 171 -9.09 4.32 4.43
N ASP A 172 -9.09 2.99 4.36
CA ASP A 172 -9.83 2.23 3.36
C ASP A 172 -11.18 1.70 3.86
N ARG A 173 -11.53 1.96 5.12
CA ARG A 173 -12.73 1.42 5.75
C ARG A 173 -14.00 2.00 5.14
N ILE A 174 -14.84 1.08 4.68
CA ILE A 174 -16.13 1.34 4.03
C ILE A 174 -17.26 1.44 5.06
N LYS A 175 -17.21 0.65 6.13
CA LYS A 175 -18.23 0.63 7.20
C LYS A 175 -17.98 1.75 8.20
N GLY A 176 -19.04 2.22 8.85
CA GLY A 176 -19.00 3.31 9.83
C GLY A 176 -18.96 4.70 9.18
N ASP A 177 -18.84 5.74 10.01
CA ASP A 177 -18.74 7.12 9.54
C ASP A 177 -17.36 7.37 8.90
N ARG A 178 -17.36 7.95 7.70
CA ARG A 178 -16.13 8.19 6.95
C ARG A 178 -15.21 9.19 7.64
N ALA A 179 -15.77 10.20 8.30
CA ALA A 179 -14.99 11.23 8.95
C ALA A 179 -14.30 10.68 10.20
N ASP A 180 -15.01 9.88 11.00
CA ASP A 180 -14.44 9.18 12.16
C ASP A 180 -13.33 8.20 11.76
N ASN A 181 -13.55 7.40 10.71
CA ASN A 181 -12.54 6.48 10.20
C ASN A 181 -11.24 7.22 9.81
N ILE A 182 -11.33 8.40 9.20
CA ILE A 182 -10.13 9.19 8.86
C ILE A 182 -9.44 9.74 10.12
N GLU A 183 -10.17 10.14 11.16
CA GLU A 183 -9.53 10.57 12.42
C GLU A 183 -8.79 9.41 13.10
N GLU A 184 -9.37 8.21 13.12
CA GLU A 184 -8.71 7.00 13.64
C GLU A 184 -7.43 6.69 12.86
N ALA A 185 -7.47 6.81 11.52
CA ALA A 185 -6.28 6.64 10.70
C ALA A 185 -5.18 7.66 11.03
N ILE A 186 -5.54 8.95 11.15
CA ILE A 186 -4.61 10.01 11.51
C ILE A 186 -3.98 9.75 12.88
N SER A 187 -4.78 9.30 13.85
CA SER A 187 -4.31 8.94 15.19
C SER A 187 -3.28 7.81 15.12
N ALA A 188 -3.60 6.72 14.44
CA ALA A 188 -2.72 5.56 14.28
C ALA A 188 -1.39 5.90 13.58
N TYR A 189 -1.41 6.71 12.52
CA TYR A 189 -0.18 7.16 11.87
C TYR A 189 0.67 8.07 12.74
N LYS A 190 0.05 9.00 13.50
CA LYS A 190 0.77 9.84 14.46
C LYS A 190 1.44 9.00 15.54
N ASP A 191 0.75 7.95 16.00
CA ASP A 191 1.30 6.98 16.94
C ASP A 191 2.50 6.23 16.36
N ALA A 192 2.40 5.71 15.14
CA ALA A 192 3.51 5.06 14.46
C ALA A 192 4.75 6.00 14.32
N LEU A 193 4.53 7.29 14.04
CA LEU A 193 5.59 8.30 13.92
C LEU A 193 6.28 8.66 15.25
N LYS A 194 5.72 8.27 16.40
CA LYS A 194 6.42 8.40 17.70
C LYS A 194 7.65 7.49 17.79
N ILE A 195 7.68 6.40 17.03
CA ILE A 195 8.79 5.44 16.99
C ILE A 195 9.54 5.50 15.66
N ARG A 196 8.81 5.53 14.55
CA ARG A 196 9.38 5.67 13.21
C ARG A 196 9.84 7.10 13.05
N THR A 197 11.10 7.39 13.32
CA THR A 197 11.70 8.71 13.09
C THR A 197 12.52 8.71 11.81
N LYS A 198 12.76 9.90 11.24
CA LYS A 198 13.56 10.05 10.02
C LYS A 198 14.99 9.49 10.19
N SER A 199 15.58 9.62 11.37
CA SER A 199 16.95 9.16 11.64
C SER A 199 17.04 7.65 11.83
N ALA A 200 16.13 7.05 12.60
CA ALA A 200 16.20 5.62 12.91
C ALA A 200 15.62 4.74 11.79
N PHE A 201 14.54 5.18 11.16
CA PHE A 201 13.78 4.38 10.20
C PHE A 201 13.35 5.22 8.99
N PRO A 202 14.29 5.77 8.19
CA PRO A 202 13.98 6.78 7.16
C PRO A 202 12.91 6.32 6.16
N LYS A 203 12.98 5.05 5.70
CA LYS A 203 12.03 4.49 4.74
C LYS A 203 10.63 4.33 5.35
N GLN A 204 10.55 3.75 6.55
CA GLN A 204 9.28 3.52 7.24
C GLN A 204 8.65 4.84 7.69
N TRP A 205 9.46 5.80 8.16
CA TRP A 205 9.02 7.17 8.45
C TRP A 205 8.44 7.84 7.21
N ALA A 206 9.14 7.79 6.07
CA ALA A 206 8.64 8.37 4.82
C ALA A 206 7.33 7.74 4.36
N ARG A 207 7.19 6.41 4.46
CA ARG A 207 5.92 5.71 4.17
C ARG A 207 4.79 6.21 5.07
N THR A 208 5.02 6.25 6.39
CA THR A 208 3.99 6.71 7.34
C THR A 208 3.67 8.21 7.16
N GLN A 209 4.64 9.05 6.81
CA GLN A 209 4.42 10.45 6.45
C GLN A 209 3.55 10.58 5.19
N SER A 210 3.83 9.80 4.15
CA SER A 210 3.01 9.78 2.92
C SER A 210 1.56 9.41 3.24
N ASN A 211 1.37 8.35 4.03
CA ASN A 211 0.04 7.88 4.43
C ASN A 211 -0.72 8.91 5.27
N LEU A 212 -0.03 9.56 6.23
CA LEU A 212 -0.61 10.63 7.03
C LEU A 212 -0.98 11.84 6.18
N GLY A 213 -0.14 12.23 5.22
CA GLY A 213 -0.44 13.31 4.29
C GLY A 213 -1.67 13.01 3.43
N ASN A 214 -1.81 11.78 2.96
CA ASN A 214 -3.01 11.32 2.25
C ASN A 214 -4.25 11.32 3.15
N ALA A 215 -4.13 10.92 4.42
CA ALA A 215 -5.24 10.96 5.37
C ALA A 215 -5.72 12.40 5.61
N TYR A 216 -4.81 13.37 5.80
CA TYR A 216 -5.16 14.79 5.89
C TYR A 216 -5.79 15.32 4.60
N PHE A 217 -5.30 14.90 3.42
CA PHE A 217 -5.91 15.27 2.14
C PHE A 217 -7.37 14.80 2.04
N ASN A 218 -7.70 13.64 2.63
CA ASN A 218 -9.05 13.08 2.64
C ASN A 218 -9.87 13.45 3.90
N ARG A 219 -9.30 14.23 4.82
CA ARG A 219 -9.94 14.60 6.08
C ARG A 219 -11.15 15.49 5.86
N ILE A 220 -12.28 15.09 6.45
CA ILE A 220 -13.57 15.76 6.35
C ILE A 220 -13.75 16.78 7.48
N LYS A 221 -13.29 16.48 8.70
CA LYS A 221 -13.39 17.36 9.87
C LYS A 221 -12.34 18.47 9.84
N GLY A 222 -12.67 19.59 10.49
CA GLY A 222 -11.77 20.75 10.62
C GLY A 222 -11.76 21.65 9.37
N ASP A 223 -10.92 22.67 9.40
CA ASP A 223 -10.78 23.59 8.27
C ASP A 223 -10.07 22.92 7.08
N ARG A 224 -10.58 23.16 5.87
CA ARG A 224 -10.06 22.52 4.66
C ARG A 224 -8.69 23.06 4.26
N ALA A 225 -8.41 24.35 4.47
CA ALA A 225 -7.10 24.92 4.16
C ALA A 225 -6.04 24.33 5.10
N ASP A 226 -6.33 24.26 6.41
CA ASP A 226 -5.43 23.65 7.40
C ASP A 226 -5.14 22.18 7.08
N ASN A 227 -6.16 21.41 6.72
CA ASN A 227 -6.00 20.01 6.32
C ASN A 227 -5.08 19.87 5.09
N LEU A 228 -5.21 20.78 4.10
CA LEU A 228 -4.35 20.77 2.91
C LEU A 228 -2.91 21.20 3.24
N GLU A 229 -2.69 22.10 4.20
CA GLU A 229 -1.35 22.44 4.69
C GLU A 229 -0.69 21.26 5.40
N GLN A 230 -1.42 20.54 6.25
CA GLN A 230 -0.91 19.32 6.88
C GLN A 230 -0.60 18.25 5.83
N ALA A 231 -1.46 18.07 4.83
CA ALA A 231 -1.22 17.15 3.72
C ALA A 231 0.09 17.49 2.98
N SER A 232 0.25 18.76 2.56
CA SER A 232 1.48 19.25 1.91
C SER A 232 2.72 19.02 2.78
N LEU A 233 2.65 19.33 4.07
CA LEU A 233 3.78 19.17 4.99
C LEU A 233 4.26 17.70 5.04
N HIS A 234 3.33 16.77 5.28
CA HIS A 234 3.65 15.36 5.45
C HIS A 234 4.11 14.71 4.13
N LEU A 235 3.49 15.05 3.00
CA LEU A 235 3.89 14.55 1.68
C LEU A 235 5.29 15.06 1.28
N ASN A 236 5.60 16.34 1.51
CA ASN A 236 6.93 16.88 1.24
C ASN A 236 8.00 16.26 2.15
N ASN A 237 7.66 15.93 3.39
CA ASN A 237 8.55 15.20 4.28
C ASN A 237 8.88 13.80 3.76
N ALA A 238 7.88 13.06 3.27
CA ALA A 238 8.10 11.76 2.64
C ALA A 238 8.95 11.87 1.36
N LEU A 239 8.66 12.86 0.51
CA LEU A 239 9.34 13.08 -0.76
C LEU A 239 10.85 13.27 -0.61
N LYS A 240 11.30 14.01 0.42
CA LYS A 240 12.73 14.25 0.74
C LYS A 240 13.54 12.95 0.96
N VAL A 241 12.89 11.84 1.32
CA VAL A 241 13.54 10.54 1.47
C VAL A 241 13.52 9.77 0.15
N TYR A 242 12.39 9.78 -0.55
CA TYR A 242 12.21 9.02 -1.79
C TYR A 242 12.96 9.59 -3.00
N GLU A 243 13.31 10.88 -2.99
CA GLU A 243 14.20 11.51 -3.98
C GLU A 243 15.50 10.71 -4.22
N LYS A 244 15.96 9.95 -3.21
CA LYS A 244 17.21 9.19 -3.27
C LYS A 244 17.02 7.67 -3.38
N MET A 245 15.79 7.14 -3.35
CA MET A 245 15.56 5.73 -3.00
C MET A 245 14.50 4.97 -3.79
N ASN A 246 13.48 5.61 -4.39
CA ASN A 246 12.43 4.87 -5.11
C ASN A 246 11.64 5.77 -6.10
N LEU A 247 11.49 5.32 -7.35
CA LEU A 247 10.69 6.00 -8.37
C LEU A 247 9.19 5.79 -8.17
N PHE A 248 8.74 4.59 -7.81
CA PHE A 248 7.30 4.26 -7.77
C PHE A 248 6.55 5.02 -6.65
N GLU A 249 7.09 5.10 -5.44
CA GLU A 249 6.48 5.90 -4.37
C GLU A 249 6.52 7.40 -4.69
N ARG A 250 7.54 7.86 -5.43
CA ARG A 250 7.71 9.27 -5.78
C ARG A 250 6.58 9.78 -6.66
N TYR A 251 6.14 9.05 -7.69
CA TYR A 251 5.05 9.57 -8.54
C TYR A 251 3.72 9.63 -7.80
N LYS A 252 3.42 8.66 -6.91
CA LYS A 252 2.20 8.68 -6.09
C LYS A 252 2.17 9.91 -5.20
N ILE A 253 3.26 10.17 -4.49
CA ILE A 253 3.39 11.35 -3.63
C ILE A 253 3.27 12.64 -4.45
N GLN A 254 3.96 12.73 -5.58
CA GLN A 254 3.89 13.89 -6.50
C GLN A 254 2.47 14.11 -7.04
N THR A 255 1.74 13.05 -7.35
CA THR A 255 0.33 13.13 -7.79
C THR A 255 -0.55 13.74 -6.70
N ILE A 256 -0.40 13.29 -5.45
CA ILE A 256 -1.18 13.83 -4.32
C ILE A 256 -0.77 15.29 -4.04
N ILE A 257 0.52 15.63 -4.09
CA ILE A 257 0.99 17.02 -3.96
C ILE A 257 0.35 17.91 -5.04
N GLY A 258 0.30 17.44 -6.29
CA GLY A 258 -0.38 18.12 -7.38
C GLY A 258 -1.85 18.38 -7.07
N ASN A 259 -2.56 17.35 -6.58
CA ASN A 259 -3.97 17.45 -6.19
C ASN A 259 -4.17 18.46 -5.05
N VAL A 260 -3.32 18.40 -4.01
CA VAL A 260 -3.36 19.33 -2.87
C VAL A 260 -3.25 20.77 -3.34
N HIS A 261 -2.23 21.09 -4.15
CA HIS A 261 -2.03 22.45 -4.64
C HIS A 261 -3.11 22.91 -5.62
N SER A 262 -3.64 22.01 -6.45
CA SER A 262 -4.76 22.32 -7.35
C SER A 262 -6.03 22.69 -6.57
N ILE A 263 -6.34 21.98 -5.49
CA ILE A 263 -7.47 22.30 -4.61
C ILE A 263 -7.22 23.57 -3.81
N LYS A 264 -6.01 23.75 -3.24
CA LYS A 264 -5.63 25.00 -2.57
C LYS A 264 -5.86 26.18 -3.50
N ASN A 265 -5.38 26.12 -4.74
CA ASN A 265 -5.60 27.18 -5.73
C ASN A 265 -7.09 27.55 -5.88
N LYS A 266 -7.98 26.56 -6.05
CA LYS A 266 -9.44 26.80 -6.13
C LYS A 266 -10.02 27.42 -4.85
N LEU A 267 -9.56 26.96 -3.68
CA LEU A 267 -10.04 27.46 -2.39
C LEU A 267 -9.60 28.91 -2.16
N TYR A 268 -8.32 29.23 -2.44
CA TYR A 268 -7.80 30.58 -2.36
C TYR A 268 -8.48 31.51 -3.37
N GLN A 269 -8.75 31.04 -4.60
CA GLN A 269 -9.54 31.81 -5.59
C GLN A 269 -10.92 32.23 -5.04
N LYS A 270 -11.58 31.36 -4.27
CA LYS A 270 -12.91 31.64 -3.69
C LYS A 270 -12.84 32.57 -2.48
N LEU A 271 -11.81 32.44 -1.64
CA LEU A 271 -11.70 33.16 -0.38
C LEU A 271 -11.00 34.52 -0.49
N TYR A 272 -9.98 34.60 -1.34
CA TYR A 272 -9.10 35.75 -1.46
C TYR A 272 -9.03 36.11 -2.94
N GLN A 273 -9.74 37.16 -3.33
CA GLN A 273 -9.75 37.67 -4.71
C GLN A 273 -8.35 38.10 -5.22
N SER A 274 -7.28 38.01 -4.41
CA SER A 274 -5.91 38.42 -4.73
C SER A 274 -5.11 37.40 -5.56
N ASP A 275 -4.31 37.89 -6.50
CA ASP A 275 -3.65 37.06 -7.54
C ASP A 275 -2.36 36.35 -7.12
N HIS A 276 -1.66 36.82 -6.09
CA HIS A 276 -0.32 36.29 -5.78
C HIS A 276 -0.31 34.85 -5.23
N HIS A 277 -1.23 34.49 -4.33
CA HIS A 277 -1.32 33.12 -3.80
C HIS A 277 -1.93 32.12 -4.80
N LYS A 278 -2.67 32.61 -5.80
CA LYS A 278 -3.22 31.82 -6.91
C LYS A 278 -2.08 31.27 -7.79
N LEU A 279 -1.16 32.16 -8.18
CA LEU A 279 -0.09 31.82 -9.12
C LEU A 279 0.89 30.77 -8.58
N ASP A 280 1.23 30.85 -7.29
CA ASP A 280 2.19 29.95 -6.66
C ASP A 280 1.66 28.52 -6.50
N ASN A 281 0.41 28.35 -6.05
CA ASN A 281 -0.21 27.02 -5.93
C ASN A 281 -0.41 26.35 -7.28
N LEU A 282 -0.85 27.11 -8.31
CA LEU A 282 -1.00 26.57 -9.66
C LEU A 282 0.33 26.03 -10.22
N LYS A 283 1.41 26.82 -10.10
CA LYS A 283 2.76 26.43 -10.55
C LYS A 283 3.25 25.18 -9.82
N LYS A 284 3.05 25.11 -8.50
CA LYS A 284 3.39 23.93 -7.69
C LYS A 284 2.60 22.69 -8.11
N ALA A 285 1.31 22.84 -8.41
CA ALA A 285 0.48 21.74 -8.89
C ALA A 285 0.98 21.19 -10.24
N ILE A 286 1.20 22.07 -11.22
CA ILE A 286 1.71 21.69 -12.55
C ILE A 286 3.07 21.00 -12.45
N CYS A 287 4.00 21.57 -11.67
CA CYS A 287 5.32 20.98 -11.44
C CYS A 287 5.20 19.57 -10.84
N ALA A 288 4.35 19.39 -9.85
CA ALA A 288 4.18 18.09 -9.20
C ALA A 288 3.59 17.03 -10.15
N TYR A 289 2.58 17.37 -10.95
CA TYR A 289 2.05 16.44 -11.96
C TYR A 289 3.07 16.11 -13.04
N LYS A 290 3.87 17.07 -13.52
CA LYS A 290 4.94 16.80 -14.49
C LYS A 290 5.98 15.84 -13.92
N ASN A 291 6.44 16.05 -12.68
CA ASN A 291 7.33 15.11 -11.98
C ASN A 291 6.72 13.72 -11.84
N ALA A 292 5.40 13.62 -11.64
CA ALA A 292 4.72 12.33 -11.60
C ALA A 292 4.70 11.64 -12.98
N LEU A 293 4.47 12.40 -14.07
CA LEU A 293 4.44 11.88 -15.45
C LEU A 293 5.81 11.48 -16.00
N GLU A 294 6.91 11.99 -15.45
CA GLU A 294 8.27 11.53 -15.78
C GLU A 294 8.49 10.06 -15.39
N ILE A 295 7.80 9.61 -14.34
CA ILE A 295 7.96 8.27 -13.77
C ILE A 295 6.80 7.38 -14.22
N CYS A 296 5.57 7.86 -14.06
CA CYS A 296 4.39 7.13 -14.46
C CYS A 296 4.08 7.44 -15.91
N THR A 297 4.37 6.50 -16.81
CA THR A 297 4.16 6.62 -18.26
C THR A 297 2.95 5.82 -18.72
N LYS A 298 2.46 6.10 -19.93
CA LYS A 298 1.34 5.34 -20.54
C LYS A 298 1.60 3.83 -20.57
N SER A 299 2.85 3.40 -20.79
CA SER A 299 3.21 1.97 -20.87
C SER A 299 3.38 1.31 -19.50
N THR A 300 3.74 2.07 -18.47
CA THR A 300 4.07 1.52 -17.14
C THR A 300 2.89 1.53 -16.17
N CYS A 301 1.98 2.51 -16.29
CA CYS A 301 0.84 2.68 -15.40
C CYS A 301 -0.30 3.41 -16.13
N PRO A 302 -0.86 2.83 -17.21
CA PRO A 302 -1.77 3.51 -18.14
C PRO A 302 -2.92 4.25 -17.47
N GLN A 303 -3.58 3.62 -16.50
CA GLN A 303 -4.73 4.19 -15.80
C GLN A 303 -4.33 5.36 -14.89
N HIS A 304 -3.21 5.26 -14.17
CA HIS A 304 -2.71 6.35 -13.34
C HIS A 304 -2.17 7.50 -14.18
N TRP A 305 -1.44 7.19 -15.26
CA TRP A 305 -0.95 8.18 -16.22
C TRP A 305 -2.12 9.00 -16.78
N ALA A 306 -3.19 8.35 -17.24
CA ALA A 306 -4.39 9.04 -17.73
C ALA A 306 -5.05 9.92 -16.66
N GLY A 307 -5.11 9.46 -15.40
CA GLY A 307 -5.64 10.25 -14.29
C GLY A 307 -4.79 11.49 -13.98
N ILE A 308 -3.46 11.36 -14.02
CA ILE A 308 -2.54 12.50 -13.84
C ILE A 308 -2.70 13.49 -15.01
N GLN A 309 -2.81 13.00 -16.24
CA GLN A 309 -3.07 13.83 -17.42
C GLN A 309 -4.38 14.61 -17.26
N GLN A 310 -5.46 13.96 -16.84
CA GLN A 310 -6.74 14.61 -16.57
C GLN A 310 -6.63 15.69 -15.48
N ASN A 311 -5.90 15.41 -14.38
CA ASN A 311 -5.69 16.36 -13.29
C ASN A 311 -4.84 17.56 -13.74
N LEU A 312 -3.84 17.33 -14.58
CA LEU A 312 -3.02 18.37 -15.17
C LEU A 312 -3.84 19.25 -16.14
N GLY A 313 -4.65 18.63 -17.00
CA GLY A 313 -5.58 19.35 -17.89
C GLY A 313 -6.60 20.19 -17.12
N ASN A 314 -7.17 19.64 -16.03
CA ASN A 314 -8.02 20.40 -15.11
C ASN A 314 -7.29 21.59 -14.51
N THR A 315 -6.02 21.43 -14.16
CA THR A 315 -5.21 22.47 -13.53
C THR A 315 -4.92 23.60 -14.53
N TYR A 316 -4.55 23.27 -15.77
CA TYR A 316 -4.39 24.25 -16.85
C TYR A 316 -5.70 24.98 -17.18
N ARG A 317 -6.83 24.25 -17.28
CA ARG A 317 -8.14 24.87 -17.55
C ARG A 317 -8.53 25.91 -16.48
N ASN A 318 -8.13 25.69 -15.23
CA ASN A 318 -8.42 26.61 -14.13
C ASN A 318 -7.32 27.70 -13.97
N GLY A 319 -6.34 27.75 -14.88
CA GLY A 319 -5.20 28.67 -14.87
C GLY A 319 -5.43 29.93 -15.70
N ILE A 320 -5.31 31.09 -15.03
CA ILE A 320 -5.07 32.49 -15.47
C ILE A 320 -5.89 33.04 -16.66
N GLU A 321 -6.59 34.16 -16.40
CA GLU A 321 -7.36 34.97 -17.36
C GLU A 321 -6.49 35.74 -18.39
N GLY A 322 -5.16 35.78 -18.23
CA GLY A 322 -4.21 36.52 -19.10
C GLY A 322 -3.48 35.71 -20.18
N GLU A 323 -3.39 34.37 -20.06
CA GLU A 323 -2.81 33.43 -21.07
C GLU A 323 -3.83 32.33 -21.38
N ARG A 324 -5.10 32.73 -21.49
CA ARG A 324 -6.23 31.80 -21.54
C ARG A 324 -6.16 30.85 -22.75
N ALA A 325 -5.63 31.30 -23.88
CA ALA A 325 -5.50 30.49 -25.09
C ALA A 325 -4.50 29.34 -24.89
N ASP A 326 -3.25 29.65 -24.53
CA ASP A 326 -2.19 28.66 -24.32
C ASP A 326 -2.57 27.65 -23.21
N ASN A 327 -3.17 28.12 -22.11
CA ASN A 327 -3.63 27.23 -21.05
C ASN A 327 -4.77 26.32 -21.49
N ILE A 328 -5.68 26.80 -22.35
CA ILE A 328 -6.74 25.96 -22.92
C ILE A 328 -6.13 24.92 -23.88
N GLU A 329 -5.17 25.30 -24.71
CA GLU A 329 -4.48 24.38 -25.61
C GLU A 329 -3.75 23.27 -24.83
N GLN A 330 -3.02 23.64 -23.77
CA GLN A 330 -2.39 22.67 -22.87
C GLN A 330 -3.44 21.78 -22.21
N ALA A 331 -4.55 22.34 -21.74
CA ALA A 331 -5.62 21.57 -21.13
C ALA A 331 -6.22 20.54 -22.11
N ILE A 332 -6.50 20.94 -23.35
CA ILE A 332 -7.01 20.08 -24.41
C ILE A 332 -6.03 18.93 -24.67
N ALA A 333 -4.74 19.23 -24.89
CA ALA A 333 -3.72 18.22 -25.13
C ALA A 333 -3.63 17.18 -24.00
N HIS A 334 -3.75 17.62 -22.75
CA HIS A 334 -3.76 16.73 -21.59
C HIS A 334 -5.04 15.88 -21.50
N TYR A 335 -6.20 16.42 -21.85
CA TYR A 335 -7.43 15.62 -21.94
C TYR A 335 -7.40 14.61 -23.08
N GLU A 336 -6.89 14.99 -24.24
CA GLU A 336 -6.69 14.07 -25.37
C GLU A 336 -5.77 12.92 -24.99
N ASN A 337 -4.68 13.20 -24.26
CA ASN A 337 -3.82 12.17 -23.69
C ASN A 337 -4.58 11.23 -22.76
N ALA A 338 -5.39 11.75 -21.84
CA ALA A 338 -6.20 10.93 -20.94
C ALA A 338 -7.21 10.04 -21.69
N LEU A 339 -7.85 10.58 -22.74
CA LEU A 339 -8.82 9.86 -23.58
C LEU A 339 -8.22 8.69 -24.37
N GLN A 340 -6.90 8.64 -24.55
CA GLN A 340 -6.24 7.46 -25.12
C GLN A 340 -6.37 6.21 -24.25
N ILE A 341 -6.70 6.36 -22.96
CA ILE A 341 -6.93 5.26 -22.01
C ILE A 341 -8.39 5.23 -21.54
N TYR A 342 -8.93 6.40 -21.15
CA TYR A 342 -10.31 6.56 -20.72
C TYR A 342 -11.25 6.64 -21.93
N THR A 343 -11.46 5.51 -22.60
CA THR A 343 -12.41 5.41 -23.71
C THR A 343 -13.84 5.18 -23.18
N LYS A 344 -14.86 5.54 -23.98
CA LYS A 344 -16.28 5.36 -23.66
C LYS A 344 -16.67 3.90 -23.32
N PHE A 345 -15.86 2.93 -23.73
CA PHE A 345 -16.05 1.50 -23.43
C PHE A 345 -15.44 1.06 -22.09
N ALA A 346 -14.55 1.86 -21.49
CA ALA A 346 -13.89 1.53 -20.22
C ALA A 346 -14.71 1.94 -18.97
N PHE A 347 -15.71 2.81 -19.12
CA PHE A 347 -16.61 3.25 -18.04
C PHE A 347 -18.03 3.44 -18.58
N PRO A 348 -18.87 2.38 -18.64
CA PRO A 348 -20.29 2.54 -18.91
C PRO A 348 -20.96 3.34 -17.78
N GLN A 349 -21.90 4.21 -18.17
CA GLN A 349 -22.55 5.25 -17.34
C GLN A 349 -23.18 4.74 -16.05
#